data_AF-A0A369VGX1-F1
#
_entry.id   AF-A0A369VGX1-F1
#
_cell.length_a   1.000
_cell.length_b   1.000
_cell.length_c   1.000
_cell.angle_alpha   90.00
_cell.angle_beta   90.00
_cell.angle_gamma   90.00
#
_symmetry.space_group_name_H-M   'P 1'
#
loop_
_entity.id
_entity.type
_entity.pdbx_description
1 polymer ?
#
loop_
_entity_poly.entity_id
_entity_poly.type
_entity_poly.pdbx_seq_one_letter_code
_entity_poly.pdbx_strand_id
1 'polypeptide(L)'
;SPSYPSLAQIAGHALSNIFLDALSVDVERVQRINQTLSLIPEEKRTHSALRPVELLVIAPSQRLDAIAARHVGDLPGPVRTMLGALGVTSNMADVRGAALASYLLFEQGYTQELMALGRADTLARRADVCRFFGWKDTGAALRTRLPT
;
A
#
# COMPACT_ATOMS: atom_id res chain seq x y z
N SER A 1 -13.79 -2.07 -32.22
CA SER A 1 -13.10 -3.34 -31.87
C SER A 1 -12.57 -3.23 -30.45
N PRO A 2 -12.74 -4.22 -29.57
CA PRO A 2 -12.18 -4.13 -28.23
C PRO A 2 -10.65 -4.07 -28.36
N SER A 3 -10.04 -3.01 -27.85
CA SER A 3 -8.60 -2.82 -27.93
C SER A 3 -7.93 -3.83 -27.00
N TYR A 4 -7.02 -4.63 -27.55
CA TYR A 4 -6.26 -5.61 -26.77
C TYR A 4 -5.43 -4.85 -25.72
N PRO A 5 -5.49 -5.26 -24.44
CA PRO A 5 -4.82 -4.51 -23.40
C PRO A 5 -3.31 -4.49 -23.64
N SER A 6 -2.66 -3.35 -23.41
CA SER A 6 -1.21 -3.25 -23.58
C SER A 6 -0.49 -4.08 -22.51
N LEU A 7 0.78 -4.46 -22.76
CA LEU A 7 1.60 -5.17 -21.77
C LEU A 7 1.71 -4.42 -20.44
N ALA A 8 1.74 -3.08 -20.49
CA ALA A 8 1.71 -2.25 -19.28
C ALA A 8 0.38 -2.39 -18.51
N GLN A 9 -0.74 -2.57 -19.22
CA GLN A 9 -2.05 -2.79 -18.61
C GLN A 9 -2.16 -4.18 -17.97
N ILE A 10 -1.59 -5.21 -18.63
CA ILE A 10 -1.55 -6.57 -18.10
C ILE A 10 -0.64 -6.64 -16.87
N ALA A 11 0.56 -6.04 -16.94
CA ALA A 11 1.51 -6.03 -15.84
C ALA A 11 1.05 -5.17 -14.65
N GLY A 12 0.46 -4.00 -14.90
CA GLY A 12 -0.14 -3.16 -13.85
C GLY A 12 -1.30 -3.86 -13.12
N HIS A 13 -2.17 -4.57 -13.84
CA HIS A 13 -3.22 -5.38 -13.22
C HIS A 13 -2.67 -6.57 -12.44
N ALA A 14 -1.68 -7.29 -12.97
CA ALA A 14 -1.08 -8.42 -12.28
C ALA A 14 -0.38 -7.98 -10.98
N LEU A 15 0.39 -6.89 -11.00
CA LEU A 15 1.12 -6.40 -9.82
C LEU A 15 0.19 -5.85 -8.73
N SER A 16 -0.84 -5.07 -9.12
CA SER A 16 -1.84 -4.56 -8.18
C SER A 16 -2.62 -5.70 -7.53
N ASN A 17 -3.06 -6.69 -8.31
CA ASN A 17 -3.88 -7.79 -7.81
C ASN A 17 -3.07 -8.86 -7.04
N ILE A 18 -1.78 -9.05 -7.33
CA ILE A 18 -0.97 -10.06 -6.62
C ILE A 18 -0.55 -9.56 -5.24
N PHE A 19 -0.21 -8.27 -5.08
CA PHE A 19 0.34 -7.75 -3.82
C PHE A 19 -0.71 -7.11 -2.91
N LEU A 20 -1.60 -6.26 -3.43
CA LEU A 20 -2.55 -5.51 -2.59
C LEU A 20 -3.80 -6.33 -2.27
N ASP A 21 -4.29 -7.13 -3.21
CA ASP A 21 -5.48 -7.96 -2.96
C ASP A 21 -5.17 -9.15 -2.05
N ALA A 22 -3.98 -9.76 -2.15
CA ALA A 22 -3.60 -10.87 -1.28
C ALA A 22 -3.61 -10.45 0.20
N LEU A 23 -3.02 -9.29 0.53
CA LEU A 23 -3.02 -8.78 1.89
C LEU A 23 -4.43 -8.39 2.36
N SER A 24 -5.24 -7.80 1.48
CA SER A 24 -6.63 -7.45 1.79
C SER A 24 -7.49 -8.68 2.08
N VAL A 25 -7.31 -9.75 1.29
CA VAL A 25 -7.99 -11.05 1.47
C VAL A 25 -7.54 -11.71 2.77
N ASP A 26 -6.25 -11.65 3.11
CA ASP A 26 -5.73 -12.21 4.36
C ASP A 26 -6.27 -11.46 5.58
N VAL A 27 -6.34 -10.12 5.52
CA VAL A 27 -6.97 -9.29 6.56
C VAL A 27 -8.45 -9.67 6.73
N GLU A 28 -9.19 -9.76 5.64
CA GLU A 28 -10.61 -10.13 5.66
C GLU A 28 -10.81 -11.54 6.25
N ARG A 29 -9.94 -12.49 5.87
CA ARG A 29 -9.97 -13.86 6.38
C ARG A 29 -9.76 -13.89 7.89
N VAL A 30 -8.76 -13.20 8.40
CA VAL A 30 -8.50 -13.13 9.85
C VAL A 30 -9.66 -12.47 10.58
N GLN A 31 -10.22 -11.38 10.05
CA GLN A 31 -11.39 -10.72 10.63
C GLN A 31 -12.61 -11.66 10.71
N ARG A 32 -12.90 -12.42 9.65
CA ARG A 32 -13.97 -13.42 9.64
C ARG A 32 -13.74 -14.54 10.65
N ILE A 33 -12.50 -15.02 10.78
CA ILE A 33 -12.15 -16.04 11.78
C ILE A 33 -12.37 -15.49 13.19
N ASN A 34 -11.89 -14.28 13.48
CA ASN A 34 -12.11 -13.62 14.78
C ASN A 34 -13.59 -13.44 15.09
N GLN A 35 -14.38 -12.98 14.11
CA GLN A 35 -15.83 -12.84 14.26
C GLN A 35 -16.48 -14.19 14.58
N THR A 36 -16.09 -15.26 13.88
CA THR A 36 -16.60 -16.61 14.13
C THR A 36 -16.24 -17.10 15.53
N LEU A 37 -14.98 -16.91 15.95
CA LEU A 37 -14.53 -17.26 17.30
C LEU A 37 -15.30 -16.49 18.38
N SER A 38 -15.63 -15.22 18.13
CA SER A 38 -16.38 -14.37 19.08
C SER A 38 -17.79 -14.92 19.38
N LEU A 39 -18.40 -15.65 18.43
CA LEU A 39 -19.72 -16.26 18.57
C LEU A 39 -19.69 -17.61 19.29
N ILE A 40 -18.52 -18.23 19.44
CA ILE A 40 -18.36 -19.50 20.14
C ILE A 40 -18.15 -19.22 21.64
N PRO A 41 -18.90 -19.87 22.55
CA PRO A 41 -18.68 -19.76 23.99
C PRO A 41 -17.25 -20.10 24.39
N GLU A 42 -16.70 -19.35 25.35
CA GLU A 42 -15.30 -19.48 25.81
C GLU A 42 -14.95 -20.93 26.18
N GLU A 43 -15.86 -21.65 26.84
CA GLU A 43 -15.63 -23.03 27.29
C GLU A 43 -15.47 -24.03 26.14
N LYS A 44 -15.97 -23.70 24.96
CA LYS A 44 -15.87 -24.53 23.75
C LYS A 44 -14.69 -24.16 22.86
N ARG A 45 -14.05 -23.01 23.09
CA ARG A 45 -12.87 -22.56 22.33
C ARG A 45 -11.62 -23.37 22.66
N THR A 46 -11.52 -23.93 23.87
CA THR A 46 -10.37 -24.73 24.35
C THR A 46 -10.12 -26.00 23.52
N HIS A 47 -11.10 -26.49 22.78
CA HIS A 47 -10.94 -27.62 21.85
C HIS A 47 -10.55 -27.20 20.42
N SER A 48 -10.43 -25.90 20.16
CA SER A 48 -10.00 -25.35 18.88
C SER A 48 -8.52 -24.94 18.92
N ALA A 49 -7.80 -25.18 17.82
CA ALA A 49 -6.43 -24.68 17.65
C ALA A 49 -6.37 -23.18 17.29
N LEU A 50 -7.53 -22.56 17.02
CA LEU A 50 -7.62 -21.17 16.57
C LEU A 50 -7.69 -20.21 17.77
N ARG A 51 -6.98 -19.08 17.65
CA ARG A 51 -6.98 -18.00 18.64
C ARG A 51 -7.37 -16.68 17.96
N PRO A 52 -8.11 -15.79 18.63
CA PRO A 52 -8.34 -14.45 18.10
C PRO A 52 -7.02 -13.71 17.88
N VAL A 53 -6.92 -12.99 16.76
CA VAL A 53 -5.74 -12.20 16.37
C VAL A 53 -6.12 -10.74 16.27
N GLU A 54 -5.56 -9.87 17.11
CA GLU A 54 -5.73 -8.43 16.91
C GLU A 54 -4.95 -7.97 15.68
N LEU A 55 -5.59 -7.18 14.81
CA LEU A 55 -4.98 -6.64 13.60
C LEU A 55 -4.97 -5.11 13.64
N LEU A 56 -3.80 -4.52 13.36
CA LEU A 56 -3.65 -3.12 13.02
C LEU A 56 -3.21 -3.01 11.56
N VAL A 57 -4.12 -2.57 10.69
CA VAL A 57 -3.85 -2.38 9.26
C VAL A 57 -3.68 -0.90 8.99
N ILE A 58 -2.53 -0.47 8.46
CA ILE A 58 -2.31 0.90 7.99
C ILE A 58 -2.20 0.85 6.47
N ALA A 59 -3.13 1.52 5.78
CA ALA A 59 -3.17 1.59 4.33
C ALA A 59 -2.80 3.01 3.87
N PRO A 60 -2.21 3.16 2.66
CA PRO A 60 -1.93 4.47 2.09
C PRO A 60 -3.19 5.33 1.99
N SER A 61 -3.15 6.57 2.48
CA SER A 61 -4.26 7.53 2.33
C SER A 61 -4.37 8.11 0.92
N GLN A 62 -3.31 7.97 0.13
CA GLN A 62 -3.24 8.37 -1.27
C GLN A 62 -2.92 7.17 -2.14
N ARG A 63 -3.46 7.17 -3.36
CA ARG A 63 -3.15 6.12 -4.33
C ARG A 63 -1.70 6.27 -4.81
N LEU A 64 -0.93 5.19 -4.71
CA LEU A 64 0.50 5.20 -5.04
C LEU A 64 0.78 5.47 -6.52
N ASP A 65 -0.13 5.07 -7.40
CA ASP A 65 -0.05 5.36 -8.82
C ASP A 65 -0.12 6.87 -9.11
N ALA A 66 -1.01 7.60 -8.43
CA ALA A 66 -1.09 9.06 -8.56
C ALA A 66 0.19 9.76 -8.09
N ILE A 67 0.90 9.19 -7.12
CA ILE A 67 2.21 9.66 -6.65
C ILE A 67 3.28 9.36 -7.71
N ALA A 68 3.31 8.13 -8.21
CA ALA A 68 4.26 7.71 -9.24
C ALA A 68 4.16 8.55 -10.51
N ALA A 69 2.94 8.92 -10.92
CA ALA A 69 2.71 9.77 -12.09
C ALA A 69 3.43 11.13 -12.00
N ARG A 70 3.58 11.71 -10.79
CA ARG A 70 4.31 12.97 -10.57
C ARG A 70 5.81 12.83 -10.75
N HIS A 71 6.34 11.62 -10.53
CA HIS A 71 7.77 11.31 -10.53
C HIS A 71 8.26 10.62 -11.81
N VAL A 72 7.40 10.41 -12.81
CA VAL A 72 7.82 9.85 -14.13
C VAL A 72 8.89 10.72 -14.79
N GLY A 73 8.87 12.04 -14.55
CA GLY A 73 9.87 12.97 -15.07
C GLY A 73 11.28 12.76 -14.50
N ASP A 74 11.37 12.22 -13.29
CA ASP A 74 12.64 12.01 -12.56
C ASP A 74 13.41 10.80 -13.10
N LEU A 75 12.79 9.99 -13.97
CA LEU A 75 13.39 8.80 -14.52
C LEU A 75 14.59 9.10 -15.43
N PRO A 76 15.65 8.26 -15.38
CA PRO A 76 16.73 8.28 -16.35
C PRO A 76 16.18 8.13 -17.76
N GLY A 77 16.76 8.87 -18.71
CA GLY A 77 16.31 8.92 -20.11
C GLY A 77 16.00 7.55 -20.74
N PRO A 78 16.87 6.52 -20.59
CA PRO A 78 16.61 5.18 -21.14
C PRO A 78 15.34 4.52 -20.58
N VAL A 79 15.08 4.67 -19.27
CA VAL A 79 13.90 4.11 -18.60
C VAL A 79 12.64 4.82 -19.10
N ARG A 80 12.69 6.14 -19.23
CA ARG A 80 11.57 6.93 -19.78
C ARG A 80 11.26 6.55 -21.23
N THR A 81 12.27 6.33 -22.06
CA THR A 81 12.10 5.88 -23.45
C THR A 81 11.50 4.48 -23.53
N MET A 82 11.98 3.54 -22.71
CA MET A 82 11.42 2.19 -22.62
C MET A 82 9.94 2.22 -22.19
N LEU A 83 9.61 3.02 -21.17
CA LEU A 83 8.24 3.20 -20.70
C LEU A 83 7.34 3.84 -21.77
N GLY A 84 7.84 4.83 -22.50
CA GLY A 84 7.16 5.40 -23.65
C GLY A 84 6.85 4.37 -24.74
N ALA A 85 7.78 3.46 -25.04
CA ALA A 85 7.59 2.36 -25.99
C ALA A 85 6.53 1.33 -25.51
N LEU A 86 6.32 1.22 -24.20
CA LEU A 86 5.27 0.40 -23.58
C LEU A 86 3.92 1.14 -23.44
N GLY A 87 3.83 2.38 -23.94
CA GLY A 87 2.62 3.20 -23.93
C GLY A 87 2.42 4.02 -22.65
N VAL A 88 3.42 4.12 -21.78
CA VAL A 88 3.39 5.00 -20.61
C VAL A 88 3.79 6.40 -21.06
N THR A 89 2.82 7.30 -21.20
CA THR A 89 3.09 8.69 -21.61
C THR A 89 2.97 9.66 -20.43
N SER A 90 3.68 10.77 -20.50
CA SER A 90 3.67 11.84 -19.50
C SER A 90 2.38 12.66 -19.50
N ASN A 91 1.53 12.52 -20.52
CA ASN A 91 0.25 13.22 -20.62
C ASN A 91 -0.90 12.29 -20.23
N MET A 92 -1.51 12.59 -19.09
CA MET A 92 -2.77 12.06 -18.57
C MET A 92 -2.87 10.55 -18.26
N ALA A 93 -3.06 10.29 -16.97
CA ALA A 93 -4.19 9.51 -16.44
C ALA A 93 -4.38 8.04 -16.86
N ASP A 94 -3.42 7.39 -17.50
CA ASP A 94 -3.42 5.92 -17.50
C ASP A 94 -2.92 5.44 -16.13
N VAL A 95 -3.86 5.31 -15.19
CA VAL A 95 -3.78 4.60 -13.89
C VAL A 95 -2.87 3.35 -13.96
N ARG A 96 -2.87 2.70 -15.12
CA ARG A 96 -2.13 1.46 -15.42
C ARG A 96 -0.63 1.68 -15.70
N GLY A 97 -0.26 2.76 -16.37
CA GLY A 97 1.15 3.14 -16.60
C GLY A 97 1.79 3.72 -15.33
N ALA A 98 0.99 4.40 -14.52
CA ALA A 98 1.35 4.90 -13.21
C ALA A 98 1.58 3.77 -12.18
N ALA A 99 0.79 2.68 -12.24
CA ALA A 99 1.08 1.47 -11.48
C ALA A 99 2.44 0.87 -11.86
N LEU A 100 2.75 0.73 -13.16
CA LEU A 100 4.06 0.21 -13.57
C LEU A 100 5.22 1.13 -13.12
N ALA A 101 5.04 2.45 -13.23
CA ALA A 101 5.99 3.43 -12.75
C ALA A 101 6.17 3.34 -11.22
N SER A 102 5.10 3.13 -10.45
CA SER A 102 5.16 3.01 -8.98
C SER A 102 6.03 1.85 -8.48
N TYR A 103 6.26 0.84 -9.34
CA TYR A 103 7.12 -0.31 -9.07
C TYR A 103 8.53 -0.22 -9.70
N LEU A 104 8.72 0.66 -10.70
CA LEU A 104 10.01 0.86 -11.37
C LEU A 104 10.76 2.10 -10.85
N LEU A 105 10.04 3.01 -10.20
CA LEU A 105 10.60 4.19 -9.57
C LEU A 105 11.27 3.76 -8.24
N PHE A 106 12.55 3.45 -8.30
CA PHE A 106 13.46 3.55 -7.15
C PHE A 106 14.21 4.88 -7.15
N GLU A 107 13.60 5.90 -7.74
CA GLU A 107 14.13 7.25 -7.73
C GLU A 107 13.98 7.87 -6.34
N GLN A 108 14.96 8.71 -5.99
CA GLN A 108 15.05 9.32 -4.68
C GLN A 108 13.80 10.14 -4.34
N GLY A 109 13.30 10.95 -5.29
CA GLY A 109 12.13 11.81 -5.09
C GLY A 109 10.86 11.01 -4.76
N TYR A 110 10.56 9.99 -5.56
CA TYR A 110 9.40 9.13 -5.35
C TYR A 110 9.47 8.38 -4.03
N THR A 111 10.64 7.79 -3.70
CA THR A 111 10.82 7.05 -2.45
C THR A 111 10.66 7.97 -1.23
N GLN A 112 11.16 9.20 -1.30
CA GLN A 112 10.98 10.20 -0.25
C GLN A 112 9.51 10.58 -0.06
N GLU A 113 8.76 10.76 -1.16
CA GLU A 113 7.33 11.06 -1.09
C GLU A 113 6.53 9.89 -0.48
N LEU A 114 6.85 8.64 -0.84
CA LEU A 114 6.25 7.44 -0.23
C LEU A 114 6.56 7.33 1.28
N MET A 115 7.80 7.58 1.70
CA MET A 115 8.17 7.59 3.12
C MET A 115 7.43 8.68 3.88
N ALA A 116 7.27 9.87 3.28
CA ALA A 116 6.52 10.97 3.86
C ALA A 116 5.03 10.60 4.03
N LEU A 117 4.42 9.98 3.03
CA LEU A 117 3.05 9.47 3.09
C LEU A 117 2.89 8.43 4.20
N GLY A 118 3.74 7.39 4.23
CA GLY A 118 3.67 6.35 5.25
C GLY A 118 3.84 6.90 6.67
N ARG A 119 4.72 7.90 6.84
CA ARG A 119 4.84 8.64 8.10
C ARG A 119 3.56 9.37 8.43
N ALA A 120 3.01 10.16 7.51
CA ALA A 120 1.77 10.91 7.74
C ALA A 120 0.59 10.00 8.13
N ASP A 121 0.40 8.89 7.40
CA ASP A 121 -0.68 7.93 7.64
C ASP A 121 -0.56 7.25 9.00
N THR A 122 0.66 6.87 9.37
CA THR A 122 0.94 6.26 10.69
C THR A 122 0.70 7.26 11.81
N LEU A 123 1.09 8.53 11.63
CA LEU A 123 0.89 9.57 12.64
C LEU A 123 -0.55 9.99 12.81
N ALA A 124 -1.33 10.03 11.71
CA ALA A 124 -2.77 10.24 11.78
C ALA A 124 -3.47 9.16 12.63
N ARG A 125 -2.88 7.96 12.70
CA ARG A 125 -3.36 6.81 13.48
C ARG A 125 -2.55 6.50 14.72
N ARG A 126 -1.86 7.51 15.26
CA ARG A 126 -0.96 7.37 16.41
C ARG A 126 -1.63 6.71 17.62
N ALA A 127 -2.87 7.08 17.93
CA ALA A 127 -3.62 6.49 19.04
C ALA A 127 -3.83 4.97 18.86
N ASP A 128 -4.18 4.54 17.64
CA ASP A 128 -4.35 3.12 17.31
C ASP A 128 -3.04 2.34 17.46
N VAL A 129 -1.93 2.91 16.97
CA VAL A 129 -0.60 2.32 17.08
C VAL A 129 -0.19 2.18 18.55
N CYS A 130 -0.34 3.24 19.33
CA CYS A 130 -0.03 3.22 20.75
C CYS A 130 -0.87 2.19 21.50
N ARG A 131 -2.17 2.11 21.21
CA ARG A 131 -3.07 1.10 21.80
C ARG A 131 -2.62 -0.32 21.43
N PHE A 132 -2.34 -0.57 20.15
CA PHE A 132 -1.96 -1.89 19.64
C PHE A 132 -0.66 -2.41 20.27
N PHE A 133 0.35 -1.56 20.45
CA PHE A 133 1.62 -1.94 21.08
C PHE A 133 1.67 -1.74 22.60
N GLY A 134 0.58 -1.27 23.23
CA GLY A 134 0.56 -0.94 24.65
C GLY A 134 1.48 0.22 25.04
N TRP A 135 1.78 1.13 24.11
CA TRP A 135 2.65 2.28 24.35
C TRP A 135 1.90 3.44 25.01
N LYS A 136 2.58 4.11 25.94
CA LYS A 136 2.08 5.35 26.51
C LYS A 136 2.36 6.52 25.58
N ASP A 137 1.28 7.07 25.05
CA ASP A 137 1.29 8.29 24.28
C ASP A 137 1.56 9.52 25.19
N THR A 138 2.66 10.24 24.97
CA THR A 138 3.03 11.46 25.71
C THR A 138 2.48 12.77 25.12
N GLY A 139 1.79 12.73 23.97
CA GLY A 139 1.34 13.90 23.21
C GLY A 139 2.47 14.75 22.60
N ALA A 140 3.74 14.37 22.77
CA ALA A 140 4.87 15.16 22.29
C ALA A 140 4.90 15.19 20.75
N ALA A 141 5.15 16.38 20.19
CA ALA A 141 5.33 16.55 18.76
C ALA A 141 6.53 15.72 18.27
N LEU A 142 6.32 14.91 17.23
CA LEU A 142 7.36 14.06 16.66
C LEU A 142 8.25 14.87 15.73
N ARG A 143 9.57 14.72 15.87
CA ARG A 143 10.56 15.38 15.01
C ARG A 143 10.29 15.04 13.54
N THR A 144 10.03 16.07 12.74
CA THR A 144 9.59 15.99 11.33
C THR A 144 10.73 15.89 10.32
N ARG A 145 12.00 15.92 10.74
CA ARG A 145 13.13 15.89 9.79
C ARG A 145 13.53 14.47 9.41
N LEU A 146 13.47 14.17 8.12
CA LEU A 146 14.32 13.16 7.49
C LEU A 146 15.76 13.69 7.48
N PRO A 147 16.79 12.87 7.80
CA PRO A 147 18.17 13.25 7.56
C PRO A 147 18.36 13.50 6.06
N THR A 148 18.97 14.63 5.73
CA THR A 148 19.39 15.03 4.38
C THR A 148 20.40 14.08 3.80
#